data_AF-A0A5K1DD77-F1
#
_entry.id   AF-A0A5K1DD77-F1
#
_cell.length_a   1.000
_cell.length_b   1.000
_cell.length_c   1.000
_cell.angle_alpha   90.00
_cell.angle_beta   90.00
_cell.angle_gamma   90.00
#
_symmetry.space_group_name_H-M   'P 1'
#
loop_
_entity.id
_entity.type
_entity.pdbx_description
1 polymer ?
#
loop_
_entity_poly.entity_id
_entity_poly.type
_entity_poly.pdbx_seq_one_letter_code
_entity_poly.pdbx_strand_id
1 'polypeptide(L)'
;IEEIGANNIVQTIIDNRSNYRKAKYILEGRDPNIFLTSCDVHCIDLMFENIESLEDVASIMSKARQIVKFIYNKQQALDIMRTHTKGKECGSLL
;
A
#
# COMPACT_ATOMS: atom_id res chain seq x y z
N ILE A 1 4.68 -7.09 22.98
CA ILE A 1 5.69 -7.92 23.69
C ILE A 1 5.28 -8.12 25.14
N GLU A 2 5.01 -7.06 25.91
CA GLU A 2 4.62 -7.18 27.32
C GLU A 2 3.32 -7.98 27.53
N GLU A 3 2.36 -7.85 26.61
CA GLU A 3 1.08 -8.58 26.69
C GLU A 3 1.18 -10.06 26.25
N ILE A 4 1.95 -10.34 25.19
CA ILE A 4 2.03 -11.67 24.56
C ILE A 4 3.20 -12.51 25.13
N GLY A 5 4.21 -11.85 25.71
CA GLY A 5 5.48 -12.45 26.13
C GLY A 5 6.48 -12.59 24.99
N ALA A 6 7.75 -12.22 25.21
CA ALA A 6 8.79 -12.27 24.19
C ALA A 6 9.05 -13.69 23.65
N ASN A 7 8.90 -14.71 24.50
CA ASN A 7 9.10 -16.12 24.11
C ASN A 7 8.03 -16.66 23.15
N ASN A 8 6.90 -15.96 23.02
CA ASN A 8 5.81 -16.35 22.13
C ASN A 8 5.87 -15.60 20.78
N ILE A 9 6.90 -14.78 20.57
CA ILE A 9 7.09 -13.98 19.37
C ILE A 9 8.33 -14.47 18.64
N VAL A 10 8.12 -15.08 17.46
CA VAL A 10 9.22 -15.57 16.62
C VAL A 10 9.80 -14.44 15.78
N GLN A 11 8.96 -13.64 15.13
CA GLN A 11 9.39 -12.59 14.22
C GLN A 11 8.46 -11.38 14.28
N THR A 12 9.04 -10.19 14.18
CA THR A 12 8.31 -8.93 14.01
C THR A 12 8.76 -8.26 12.71
N ILE A 13 7.79 -7.83 11.90
CA ILE A 13 8.02 -7.04 10.69
C ILE A 13 7.75 -5.58 11.05
N ILE A 14 8.77 -4.72 10.92
CA ILE A 14 8.68 -3.29 11.24
C ILE A 14 8.90 -2.46 9.99
N ASP A 15 8.09 -1.42 9.80
CA ASP A 15 8.25 -0.45 8.72
C ASP A 15 9.68 0.16 8.69
N ASN A 16 10.24 0.33 7.48
CA ASN A 16 11.64 0.76 7.29
C ASN A 16 11.83 2.29 7.34
N ARG A 17 10.79 3.09 7.66
CA ARG A 17 10.91 4.54 7.80
C ARG A 17 11.86 4.91 8.95
N SER A 18 12.48 6.08 8.83
CA SER A 18 13.55 6.56 9.73
C SER A 18 13.14 6.63 11.21
N ASN A 19 11.86 6.89 11.48
CA ASN A 19 11.29 6.91 12.83
C ASN A 19 11.30 5.53 13.52
N TYR A 20 11.18 4.44 12.76
CA TYR A 20 11.16 3.08 13.31
C TYR A 20 12.56 2.46 13.43
N ARG A 21 13.59 3.04 12.81
CA ARG A 21 14.97 2.56 12.91
C ARG A 21 15.49 2.55 14.35
N LYS A 22 15.17 3.57 15.13
CA LYS A 22 15.54 3.63 16.56
C LYS A 22 14.78 2.60 17.39
N ALA A 23 13.49 2.42 17.10
CA ALA A 23 12.67 1.42 17.78
C ALA A 23 13.19 0.01 17.51
N LYS A 24 13.56 -0.30 16.26
CA LYS A 24 14.19 -1.57 15.88
C LYS A 24 15.46 -1.84 16.69
N TYR A 25 16.37 -0.88 16.77
CA TYR A 25 17.61 -1.01 17.55
C TYR A 25 17.35 -1.26 19.04
N ILE A 26 16.40 -0.54 19.64
CA ILE A 26 16.03 -0.72 21.04
C ILE A 26 15.41 -2.12 21.27
N LEU A 27 14.57 -2.60 20.35
CA LEU A 27 13.92 -3.91 20.44
C LEU A 27 14.92 -5.05 20.25
N GLU A 28 15.86 -4.94 19.30
CA GLU A 28 16.94 -5.90 19.11
C GLU A 28 17.83 -6.04 20.36
N GLY A 29 18.03 -4.94 21.11
CA GLY A 29 18.78 -4.95 22.36
C GLY A 29 17.97 -5.44 23.57
N ARG A 30 16.67 -5.17 23.62
CA ARG A 30 15.79 -5.55 24.75
C ARG A 30 15.42 -7.03 24.72
N ASP A 31 15.12 -7.56 23.54
CA ASP A 31 14.55 -8.89 23.36
C ASP A 31 15.29 -9.64 22.22
N PRO A 32 16.53 -10.11 22.44
CA PRO A 32 17.38 -10.69 21.39
C PRO A 32 16.83 -11.98 20.77
N ASN A 33 15.82 -12.60 21.39
CA ASN A 33 15.15 -13.80 20.89
C ASN A 33 14.12 -13.49 19.78
N ILE A 34 13.78 -12.21 19.56
CA ILE A 34 12.81 -11.79 18.55
C ILE A 34 13.53 -11.39 17.26
N PHE A 35 13.24 -12.06 16.16
CA PHE A 35 13.78 -11.68 14.86
C PHE A 35 13.07 -10.44 14.31
N LEU A 36 13.83 -9.40 13.98
CA LEU A 36 13.30 -8.14 13.47
C LEU A 36 13.66 -7.94 12.00
N THR A 37 12.63 -7.99 11.15
CA THR A 37 12.79 -7.80 9.70
C THR A 37 12.18 -6.45 9.30
N SER A 38 12.87 -5.73 8.43
CA SER A 38 12.34 -4.48 7.87
C SER A 38 11.27 -4.80 6.83
N CYS A 39 10.19 -4.02 6.83
CA CYS A 39 9.17 -4.08 5.81
C CYS A 39 9.61 -3.28 4.60
N ASP A 40 9.84 -3.96 3.48
CA ASP A 40 10.27 -3.34 2.24
C ASP A 40 9.06 -3.07 1.32
N VAL A 41 8.04 -2.38 1.85
CA VAL A 41 6.90 -1.89 1.05
C VAL A 41 7.41 -1.04 -0.11
N HIS A 42 8.47 -0.26 0.12
CA HIS A 42 9.10 0.55 -0.91
C HIS A 42 9.60 -0.28 -2.10
N CYS A 43 10.11 -1.50 -1.88
CA CYS A 43 10.51 -2.38 -2.97
C CYS A 43 9.31 -2.83 -3.81
N ILE A 44 8.16 -3.04 -3.17
CA ILE A 44 6.90 -3.39 -3.85
C ILE A 44 6.39 -2.19 -4.65
N ASP A 45 6.42 -0.99 -4.08
CA ASP A 45 6.06 0.25 -4.79
C ASP A 45 6.93 0.44 -6.03
N LEU A 46 8.25 0.28 -5.91
CA LEU A 46 9.18 0.34 -7.05
C LEU A 46 8.90 -0.74 -8.10
N MET A 47 8.54 -1.97 -7.70
CA MET A 47 8.14 -3.01 -8.65
C MET A 47 6.88 -2.58 -9.42
N PHE A 48 5.90 -1.99 -8.74
CA PHE A 48 4.70 -1.48 -9.40
C PHE A 48 4.99 -0.29 -10.32
N GLU A 49 5.83 0.66 -9.90
CA GLU A 49 6.26 1.77 -10.76
C GLU A 49 6.94 1.27 -12.04
N ASN A 50 7.80 0.25 -11.93
CA ASN A 50 8.43 -0.38 -13.09
C ASN A 50 7.38 -1.04 -14.01
N ILE A 51 6.39 -1.75 -13.46
CA ILE A 51 5.30 -2.35 -14.26
C ILE A 51 4.46 -1.26 -14.92
N GLU A 52 4.12 -0.19 -14.19
CA GLU A 52 3.36 0.95 -14.73
C GLU A 52 4.11 1.66 -15.87
N SER A 53 5.44 1.61 -15.88
CA SER A 53 6.28 2.21 -16.92
C SER A 53 6.34 1.42 -18.23
N LEU A 54 5.90 0.16 -18.24
CA LEU A 54 5.80 -0.64 -19.47
C LEU A 54 4.81 0.01 -20.43
N GLU A 55 5.18 0.20 -21.70
CA GLU A 55 4.40 1.01 -22.66
C GLU A 55 2.94 0.55 -22.79
N ASP A 56 2.70 -0.77 -22.87
CA ASP A 56 1.36 -1.33 -22.93
C ASP A 56 0.55 -1.03 -21.67
N VAL A 57 1.17 -1.14 -20.49
CA VAL A 57 0.54 -0.86 -19.20
C VAL A 57 0.27 0.63 -19.05
N ALA A 58 1.25 1.48 -19.37
CA ALA A 58 1.13 2.94 -19.33
C ALA A 58 -0.02 3.44 -20.23
N SER A 59 -0.16 2.86 -21.43
CA SER A 59 -1.24 3.18 -22.37
C SER A 59 -2.62 2.80 -21.80
N ILE A 60 -2.75 1.61 -21.21
CA ILE A 60 -3.99 1.17 -20.56
C ILE A 60 -4.31 2.06 -19.36
N MET A 61 -3.32 2.34 -18.51
CA MET A 61 -3.47 3.20 -17.34
C MET A 61 -3.91 4.61 -17.74
N SER A 62 -3.31 5.20 -18.78
CA SER A 62 -3.72 6.51 -19.30
C SER A 62 -5.21 6.54 -19.70
N LYS A 63 -5.69 5.52 -20.41
CA LYS A 63 -7.11 5.40 -20.79
C LYS A 63 -8.00 5.22 -19.56
N ALA A 64 -7.61 4.37 -18.61
CA ALA A 64 -8.35 4.15 -17.37
C ALA A 64 -8.50 5.46 -16.57
N ARG A 65 -7.41 6.23 -16.40
CA ARG A 65 -7.44 7.54 -15.74
C ARG A 65 -8.39 8.52 -16.44
N GLN A 66 -8.42 8.54 -17.77
CA GLN A 66 -9.35 9.37 -18.54
C GLN A 66 -10.82 8.97 -18.33
N ILE A 67 -11.12 7.67 -18.29
CA ILE A 67 -12.47 7.18 -18.02
C ILE A 67 -12.91 7.56 -16.61
N VAL A 68 -12.07 7.34 -15.60
CA VAL A 68 -12.38 7.70 -14.21
C VAL A 68 -12.58 9.21 -14.11
N LYS A 69 -11.71 10.02 -14.71
CA LYS A 69 -11.87 11.48 -14.78
C LYS A 69 -13.18 11.90 -15.44
N PHE A 70 -13.60 11.22 -16.52
CA PHE A 70 -14.89 11.48 -17.14
C PHE A 70 -16.07 11.17 -16.20
N ILE A 71 -16.05 10.00 -15.55
CA ILE A 71 -17.10 9.56 -14.61
C ILE A 71 -17.26 10.57 -13.48
N TYR A 72 -16.16 10.97 -12.83
CA TYR A 72 -16.22 11.87 -11.68
C TYR A 72 -16.52 13.33 -12.05
N ASN A 73 -16.18 13.77 -13.28
CA ASN A 73 -16.47 15.14 -13.73
C ASN A 73 -17.91 15.32 -14.27
N LYS A 74 -18.66 14.24 -14.46
CA LYS A 74 -20.02 14.28 -15.02
C LYS A 74 -21.01 13.64 -14.05
N GLN A 75 -21.86 14.46 -13.41
CA GLN A 75 -22.81 14.00 -12.40
C GLN A 75 -23.66 12.81 -12.89
N GLN A 76 -24.21 12.89 -14.10
CA GLN A 76 -24.99 11.79 -14.68
C GLN A 76 -24.19 10.48 -14.81
N ALA A 77 -22.93 10.56 -15.23
CA ALA A 77 -22.08 9.39 -15.34
C ALA A 77 -21.72 8.81 -13.96
N LEU A 78 -21.45 9.68 -12.98
CA LEU A 78 -21.22 9.30 -11.59
C LEU A 78 -22.45 8.61 -10.97
N ASP A 79 -23.65 9.14 -11.20
CA ASP A 79 -24.91 8.59 -10.68
C ASP A 79 -25.20 7.19 -11.27
N ILE A 80 -24.99 7.03 -12.58
CA ILE A 80 -25.10 5.73 -13.26
C ILE A 80 -24.09 4.73 -12.65
N MET A 81 -22.82 5.14 -12.52
CA MET A 81 -21.79 4.29 -11.94
C MET A 81 -22.18 3.84 -10.53
N ARG A 82 -22.55 4.76 -9.65
CA ARG A 82 -22.97 4.44 -8.26
C ARG A 82 -24.20 3.54 -8.20
N THR A 83 -25.15 3.71 -9.11
CA THR A 83 -26.33 2.84 -9.20
C THR A 83 -25.92 1.40 -9.50
N HIS A 84 -25.00 1.21 -10.44
CA HIS A 84 -24.55 -0.13 -10.85
C HIS A 84 -23.49 -0.74 -9.93
N THR A 85 -22.69 0.07 -9.24
CA THR A 85 -21.66 -0.40 -8.31
C THR A 85 -22.12 -0.49 -6.86
N LYS A 86 -23.40 -0.17 -6.56
CA LYS A 86 -23.95 -0.08 -5.20
C LYS A 86 -23.18 0.93 -4.34
N GLY A 87 -22.83 2.07 -4.94
CA GLY A 87 -22.10 3.16 -4.30
C GLY A 87 -20.60 2.92 -4.10
N LYS A 88 -20.00 1.88 -4.72
CA LYS A 88 -18.54 1.72 -4.69
C LYS A 88 -17.88 2.76 -5.58
N GLU A 89 -16.81 3.35 -5.06
CA GLU A 89 -16.04 4.40 -5.72
C GLU A 89 -14.88 3.79 -6.54
N CYS A 90 -14.49 4.47 -7.62
CA CYS A 90 -13.40 4.09 -8.54
C CYS A 90 -12.21 5.09 -8.49
N GLY A 91 -12.22 6.01 -7.51
CA GLY A 91 -11.29 7.15 -7.44
C GLY A 91 -9.81 6.83 -7.23
N SER A 92 -9.40 5.55 -7.10
CA SER A 92 -7.99 5.17 -6.92
C SER A 92 -7.09 5.46 -8.13
N LEU A 93 -7.67 5.90 -9.26
CA LEU A 93 -6.98 6.22 -10.50
C LEU A 93 -7.07 7.72 -10.88
N LEU A 94 -7.64 8.58 -10.03
CA LEU A 94 -7.62 10.04 -10.23
C LEU A 94 -6.32 10.64 -9.70
#